data_AF-A0A7V8AFR1-F1
#
_entry.id   AF-A0A7V8AFR1-F1
#
_cell.length_a   1.000
_cell.length_b   1.000
_cell.length_c   1.000
_cell.angle_alpha   90.00
_cell.angle_beta   90.00
_cell.angle_gamma   90.00
#
_symmetry.space_group_name_H-M   'P 1'
#
loop_
_entity.id
_entity.type
_entity.pdbx_description
1 polymer ?
#
loop_
_entity_poly.entity_id
_entity_poly.type
_entity_poly.pdbx_seq_one_letter_code
_entity_poly.pdbx_strand_id
1 'polypeptide(L)' 'MIKFYSAVQALRGQDITIYGDGSQTRSFQYVDDLLEGMLRMMESPADFTGPVNIGISER' A
#
# COMPACT_ATOMS: atom_id res chain seq x y z
N MET A 1 -2.85 0.04 9.87
CA MET A 1 -2.90 1.38 9.24
C MET A 1 -1.52 2.02 9.34
N ILE A 2 -0.75 2.04 8.26
CA ILE A 2 0.43 2.92 8.19
C ILE A 2 -0.12 4.32 8.18
N LYS A 3 0.11 5.07 9.25
CA LYS A 3 -0.25 6.48 9.26
C LYS A 3 0.85 7.17 8.45
N PHE A 4 0.51 7.73 7.28
CA PHE A 4 1.39 8.63 6.49
C PHE A 4 1.91 9.85 7.28
N TYR A 5 1.52 9.97 8.55
CA TYR A 5 2.01 10.92 9.52
C TYR A 5 3.55 10.96 9.61
N SER A 6 4.24 9.82 9.44
CA SER A 6 5.70 9.78 9.47
C SER A 6 6.35 10.55 8.31
N ALA A 7 5.77 10.47 7.10
CA ALA A 7 6.28 11.22 5.95
C ALA A 7 6.13 12.74 6.17
N VAL A 8 4.99 13.16 6.73
CA VAL A 8 4.75 14.58 7.05
C VAL A 8 5.66 15.07 8.18
N GLN A 9 5.91 14.25 9.21
CA GLN A 9 6.87 14.55 10.28
C GLN A 9 8.29 14.76 9.73
N ALA A 10 8.75 13.84 8.88
CA ALA A 10 10.07 13.93 8.26
C ALA A 10 10.22 15.21 7.41
N LEU A 11 9.23 15.56 6.60
CA LEU A 11 9.23 16.80 5.81
C LEU A 11 9.25 18.07 6.67
N ARG A 12 8.81 17.99 7.93
CA ARG A 12 8.82 19.08 8.90
C ARG A 12 10.04 19.06 9.84
N GLY A 13 10.99 18.14 9.63
CA GLY A 13 12.15 17.97 10.52
C GLY A 13 11.78 17.49 11.92
N GLN A 14 10.62 16.85 12.08
CA GLN A 14 10.16 16.30 13.35
C GLN A 14 10.60 14.83 13.47
N ASP A 15 10.78 14.38 14.71
CA ASP A 15 11.08 12.97 14.98
C ASP A 15 9.97 12.06 14.45
N ILE A 16 10.37 10.95 13.81
CA ILE A 16 9.44 9.96 13.27
C ILE A 16 8.89 9.12 14.42
N THR A 17 7.57 9.14 14.59
CA THR A 17 6.91 8.34 15.63
C THR A 17 6.86 6.86 15.25
N ILE A 18 7.50 6.01 16.07
CA ILE A 18 7.40 4.55 16.00
C ILE A 18 6.43 4.06 17.08
N TYR A 19 5.40 3.32 16.67
CA TYR A 19 4.46 2.69 17.61
C TYR A 19 4.86 1.23 17.85
N GLY A 20 4.78 0.79 19.10
CA GLY A 20 5.23 -0.55 19.50
C GLY A 20 6.76 -0.66 19.52
N ASP A 21 7.28 -1.82 19.15
CA ASP A 21 8.73 -2.08 19.04
C ASP A 21 9.31 -1.79 17.64
N GLY A 22 8.46 -1.41 16.69
CA GLY A 22 8.87 -1.12 15.32
C GLY A 22 9.15 -2.35 14.45
N SER A 23 8.91 -3.57 14.95
CA SER A 23 9.15 -4.82 14.21
C SER A 23 8.08 -5.15 13.17
N GLN A 24 6.96 -4.41 13.16
CA GLN A 24 5.86 -4.66 12.24
C GLN A 24 6.25 -4.45 10.77
N THR A 25 5.93 -5.44 9.93
CA THR A 25 6.16 -5.36 8.48
C THR A 25 4.96 -4.76 7.74
N ARG A 26 5.23 -4.18 6.57
CA ARG A 26 4.26 -3.54 5.69
C ARG A 26 4.71 -3.70 4.25
N SER A 27 3.75 -3.85 3.34
CA SER A 27 3.99 -3.78 1.89
C SER A 27 3.77 -2.34 1.41
N PHE A 28 4.66 -1.86 0.55
CA PHE A 28 4.52 -0.61 -0.18
C PHE A 28 4.31 -0.93 -1.66
N GLN A 29 3.50 -0.14 -2.35
CA GLN A 29 3.12 -0.36 -3.74
C GLN A 29 3.31 0.94 -4.52
N TYR A 30 3.87 0.85 -5.73
CA TYR A 30 3.91 2.00 -6.63
C TYR A 30 2.49 2.32 -7.13
N VAL A 31 2.17 3.60 -7.20
CA VAL A 31 0.83 4.05 -7.62
C VAL A 31 0.49 3.59 -9.03
N ASP A 32 1.47 3.60 -9.94
CA ASP A 32 1.27 3.21 -11.33
C ASP A 32 0.91 1.72 -11.46
N ASP A 33 1.54 0.85 -10.66
CA ASP A 33 1.23 -0.58 -10.61
C ASP A 33 -0.16 -0.86 -10.04
N LEU A 34 -0.59 -0.07 -9.03
CA LEU A 34 -1.94 -0.17 -8.48
C LEU A 34 -2.98 0.20 -9.54
N LEU A 35 -2.77 1.30 -10.27
CA LEU A 35 -3.67 1.75 -11.32
C LEU A 35 -3.80 0.72 -12.44
N GLU A 36 -2.68 0.16 -12.90
CA GLU A 36 -2.68 -0.89 -13.91
C GLU A 36 -3.46 -2.14 -13.44
N GLY A 37 -3.25 -2.57 -12.19
CA GLY A 37 -4.00 -3.68 -11.61
C GLY A 37 -5.51 -3.41 -11.54
N MET A 38 -5.91 -2.18 -11.20
CA MET A 38 -7.32 -1.78 -11.17
C MET A 38 -7.96 -1.78 -12.56
N LEU A 39 -7.25 -1.27 -13.58
CA LEU A 39 -7.72 -1.27 -14.97
C LEU A 39 -7.97 -2.70 -15.46
N ARG A 40 -7.01 -3.61 -15.25
CA ARG A 40 -7.16 -5.03 -15.63
C ARG A 40 -8.29 -5.73 -14.90
N MET A 41 -8.54 -5.38 -13.64
CA MET A 41 -9.67 -5.91 -12.90
C MET A 41 -10.99 -5.46 -13.52
N MET A 42 -11.11 -4.20 -13.95
CA MET A 42 -12.30 -3.69 -14.63
C MET A 42 -12.53 -4.33 -16.01
N GLU A 43 -11.45 -4.73 -16.69
CA GLU A 43 -11.49 -5.44 -17.97
C GLU A 43 -11.68 -6.96 -17.84
N SER A 44 -11.76 -7.49 -16.61
CA SER A 44 -11.90 -8.92 -16.38
C SER A 44 -13.24 -9.47 -16.89
N PRO A 45 -13.32 -10.77 -17.23
CA PRO A 45 -14.56 -11.43 -17.64
C PRO A 45 -15.68 -11.24 -16.61
N ALA A 46 -16.93 -11.10 -17.08
CA ALA A 46 -18.08 -10.82 -16.21
C ALA A 46 -18.38 -11.93 -15.18
N ASP A 47 -17.90 -13.15 -15.41
CA ASP A 47 -18.00 -14.29 -14.50
C ASP A 47 -16.88 -14.34 -13.45
N PHE A 48 -15.85 -13.48 -13.55
CA PHE A 48 -14.85 -13.30 -12.52
C PHE A 48 -15.41 -12.46 -11.37
N THR A 49 -15.58 -13.09 -10.20
CA THR A 49 -16.15 -12.44 -9.02
C THR A 49 -15.38 -12.82 -7.75
N GLY A 50 -15.24 -11.85 -6.85
CA GLY A 50 -14.59 -12.05 -5.56
C GLY A 50 -13.58 -10.95 -5.22
N PRO A 51 -13.12 -10.93 -3.96
CA PRO A 51 -12.08 -9.98 -3.54
C PRO A 51 -10.74 -10.32 -4.19
N VAL A 52 -10.03 -9.29 -4.67
CA VAL A 52 -8.68 -9.40 -5.21
C VAL A 52 -7.78 -8.43 -4.46
N ASN A 53 -6.66 -8.93 -3.94
CA ASN A 53 -5.62 -8.07 -3.42
C ASN A 53 -4.73 -7.61 -4.58
N ILE A 54 -4.58 -6.30 -4.74
CA ILE A 54 -3.64 -5.69 -5.69
C ILE A 54 -2.51 -5.08 -4.89
N GLY A 55 -1.30 -5.57 -5.10
CA GLY A 55 -0.09 -5.12 -4.43
C GLY A 55 1.09 -6.00 -4.75
N ILE A 56 2.28 -5.56 -4.38
CA ILE A 56 3.49 -6.33 -4.54
C ILE A 56 3.56 -7.46 -3.51
N SER A 57 3.94 -8.66 -3.97
CA SER A 57 4.38 -9.76 -3.10
C SER A 57 5.89 -9.89 -3.22
N GLU A 58 6.61 -9.06 -2.48
CA GLU A 58 8.01 -9.34 -2.16
C GLU A 58 8.05 -10.03 -0.78
N ARG A 59 8.68 -11.20 -0.75
CA ARG A 59 9.19 -11.80 0.48
C ARG A 59 10.63 -11.39 0.65
#